data_AF-A0A6A4EBR0-F1
#
_entry.id   AF-A0A6A4EBR0-F1
#
_cell.length_a   1.000
_cell.length_b   1.000
_cell.length_c   1.000
_cell.angle_alpha   90.00
_cell.angle_beta   90.00
_cell.angle_gamma   90.00
#
_symmetry.space_group_name_H-M   'P 1'
#
loop_
_entity.id
_entity.type
_entity.pdbx_description
1 polymer ?
#
loop_
_entity_poly.entity_id
_entity_poly.type
_entity_poly.pdbx_seq_one_letter_code
_entity_poly.pdbx_strand_id
1 'polypeptide(L)' 'MVHESKSPHSSPTFCVRKPNGKWRMVHAFNKLNAATIPASTPIPRKDVLQNNMAGCTIFSALDMVDA' A
#
# COMPACT_ATOMS: atom_id res chain seq x y z
N MET A 1 -2.85 -14.36 2.13
CA MET A 1 -2.63 -15.81 1.93
C MET A 1 -2.58 -16.10 0.43
N VAL A 2 -1.69 -16.97 -0.04
CA VAL A 2 -1.51 -17.29 -1.48
C VAL A 2 -1.77 -18.79 -1.69
N HIS A 3 -2.31 -19.16 -2.84
CA HIS A 3 -2.53 -20.54 -3.27
C HIS A 3 -2.07 -20.74 -4.72
N GLU A 4 -1.87 -21.98 -5.13
CA GLU A 4 -1.52 -22.32 -6.52
C GLU A 4 -2.61 -21.86 -7.48
N SER A 5 -2.20 -21.25 -8.59
CA SER A 5 -3.11 -20.74 -9.61
C SER A 5 -2.75 -21.29 -10.98
N LYS A 6 -3.78 -21.54 -11.79
CA LYS A 6 -3.65 -21.85 -13.23
C LYS A 6 -4.00 -20.64 -14.11
N SER A 7 -3.90 -19.42 -13.54
CA SER A 7 -4.20 -18.18 -14.24
C SER A 7 -3.38 -18.07 -15.53
N PRO A 8 -3.98 -17.63 -16.66
CA PRO A 8 -3.23 -17.33 -17.88
C PRO A 8 -2.39 -16.04 -17.75
N HIS A 9 -2.57 -15.28 -16.66
CA HIS A 9 -1.85 -14.05 -16.37
C HIS A 9 -0.95 -14.19 -15.15
N SER A 10 0.25 -13.61 -15.25
CA SER A 10 1.22 -13.51 -14.15
C SER A 10 1.90 -12.15 -14.17
N SER A 11 2.54 -11.79 -13.06
CA SER A 11 3.39 -10.59 -12.96
C SER A 11 4.80 -11.01 -12.54
N PRO A 12 5.86 -10.40 -13.12
CA PRO A 12 7.22 -10.64 -12.67
C PRO A 12 7.37 -10.40 -11.17
N THR A 13 8.14 -11.25 -10.51
CA THR A 13 8.28 -11.27 -9.06
C THR A 13 9.76 -11.21 -8.70
N PHE A 14 10.13 -10.35 -7.76
CA PHE A 14 11.52 -10.08 -7.38
C PHE A 14 11.68 -9.88 -5.88
N CYS A 15 12.87 -10.19 -5.37
CA CYS A 15 13.24 -9.98 -3.97
C CYS A 15 14.03 -8.68 -3.82
N VAL A 16 13.56 -7.77 -2.96
CA VAL A 16 14.25 -6.53 -2.60
C VAL A 16 14.73 -6.60 -1.16
N ARG A 17 15.95 -6.12 -0.89
CA ARG A 17 16.49 -6.04 0.47
C ARG A 17 16.04 -4.75 1.14
N LYS A 18 15.41 -4.85 2.31
CA LYS A 18 15.06 -3.71 3.15
C LYS A 18 16.30 -3.17 3.88
N PRO A 19 16.29 -1.90 4.35
CA PRO A 19 17.38 -1.34 5.16
C PRO A 19 17.66 -2.14 6.45
N ASN A 20 16.64 -2.77 7.04
CA ASN A 20 16.79 -3.65 8.20
C ASN A 20 17.34 -5.05 7.85
N GLY A 21 17.86 -5.24 6.63
CA GLY A 21 18.46 -6.48 6.16
C GLY A 21 17.47 -7.57 5.73
N LYS A 22 16.17 -7.44 6.04
CA LYS A 22 15.13 -8.43 5.67
C LYS A 22 14.82 -8.37 4.18
N TRP A 23 14.52 -9.53 3.58
CA TRP A 23 14.01 -9.61 2.21
C TRP A 23 12.51 -9.29 2.15
N ARG A 24 12.09 -8.61 1.09
CA ARG A 24 10.68 -8.37 0.74
C ARG A 24 10.45 -8.90 -0.67
N MET A 25 9.46 -9.78 -0.82
CA MET A 25 8.96 -10.16 -2.13
C MET A 25 8.14 -9.02 -2.72
N VAL A 26 8.36 -8.68 -4.00
CA VAL A 26 7.68 -7.61 -4.70
C VAL A 26 7.19 -8.12 -6.05
N HIS A 27 5.94 -7.82 -6.38
CA HIS A 27 5.32 -8.15 -7.66
C HIS A 27 5.21 -6.89 -8.52
N ALA A 28 5.68 -6.94 -9.76
CA ALA A 28 5.62 -5.83 -10.69
C ALA A 28 4.24 -5.75 -11.39
N PHE A 29 3.24 -5.15 -10.74
CA PHE A 29 1.88 -5.02 -11.27
C PHE A 29 1.69 -3.86 -12.29
N ASN A 30 2.76 -3.24 -12.79
CA ASN A 30 2.66 -2.07 -13.68
C ASN A 30 1.76 -2.30 -14.91
N LYS A 31 1.90 -3.46 -15.56
CA LYS A 31 1.06 -3.82 -16.72
C LYS A 31 -0.39 -4.10 -16.32
N LEU A 32 -0.59 -4.73 -15.16
CA LEU A 32 -1.93 -5.00 -14.63
C LEU A 32 -2.64 -3.68 -14.31
N ASN A 33 -1.97 -2.78 -13.58
CA ASN A 33 -2.51 -1.49 -13.18
C ASN A 33 -2.90 -0.63 -14.39
N ALA A 34 -2.11 -0.66 -15.47
CA ALA A 34 -2.43 0.06 -16.71
C ALA A 34 -3.64 -0.51 -17.47
N ALA A 35 -3.93 -1.81 -17.30
CA ALA A 35 -5.07 -2.48 -17.93
C ALA A 35 -6.36 -2.41 -17.08
N THR A 36 -6.27 -1.99 -15.82
CA THR A 36 -7.41 -1.88 -14.90
C THR A 36 -7.89 -0.45 -14.75
N ILE A 37 -9.19 -0.27 -14.52
CA ILE A 37 -9.76 1.04 -14.15
C ILE A 37 -9.40 1.33 -12.69
N PRO A 38 -8.71 2.45 -12.38
CA PRO A 38 -8.37 2.77 -10.99
C PRO A 38 -9.62 2.99 -10.14
N ALA A 39 -9.68 2.34 -8.99
CA ALA A 39 -10.64 2.72 -7.95
C ALA A 39 -10.21 4.07 -7.37
N SER A 40 -11.06 5.08 -7.48
CA SER A 40 -10.76 6.44 -6.99
C SER A 40 -11.55 6.75 -5.73
N THR A 41 -10.97 6.42 -4.58
CA THR A 41 -11.40 6.96 -3.29
C THR A 41 -10.43 8.06 -2.87
N PRO A 42 -10.89 9.33 -2.75
CA PRO A 42 -9.97 10.43 -2.45
C PRO A 42 -9.43 10.30 -1.03
N ILE A 43 -8.11 10.22 -0.91
CA ILE A 43 -7.42 10.27 0.39
C ILE A 43 -7.23 11.75 0.76
N PRO A 44 -7.67 12.19 1.96
CA PRO A 44 -7.48 13.58 2.39
C PRO A 44 -6.00 13.98 2.39
N ARG A 45 -5.73 15.22 1.99
CA ARG A 45 -4.36 15.76 2.06
C ARG A 45 -3.91 15.97 3.50
N LYS A 46 -2.59 15.86 3.73
CA LYS A 46 -1.98 16.02 5.06
C LYS A 46 -2.35 17.33 5.76
N ASP A 47 -2.43 18.43 5.01
CA ASP A 47 -2.74 19.77 5.55
C ASP A 47 -4.19 19.87 6.01
N VAL A 48 -5.12 19.23 5.29
CA VAL A 48 -6.52 19.13 5.70
C VAL A 48 -6.64 18.35 7.01
N LEU A 49 -5.94 17.21 7.10
CA LEU A 49 -5.92 16.40 8.32
C LEU A 49 -5.35 17.19 9.51
N GLN A 50 -4.28 17.97 9.31
CA GLN A 50 -3.66 18.79 10.35
C GLN A 50 -4.56 19.94 10.82
N ASN A 51 -5.19 20.66 9.89
CA ASN A 51 -6.09 21.75 10.22
C ASN A 51 -7.30 21.27 11.05
N ASN A 52 -7.80 20.08 10.76
CA ASN A 52 -8.92 19.48 11.51
C ASN A 52 -8.55 19.12 12.96
N MET A 53 -7.26 19.08 13.31
CA MET A 53 -6.77 18.82 14.66
C MET A 53 -6.49 20.11 15.45
N ALA A 54 -6.70 21.29 14.86
CA ALA A 54 -6.42 22.57 15.52
C ALA A 54 -7.24 22.73 16.81
N GLY A 55 -6.58 23.14 17.90
CA GLY A 55 -7.21 23.32 19.22
C GLY A 55 -7.30 22.04 20.05
N CYS A 56 -7.01 20.86 19.49
CA CYS A 56 -6.85 19.64 20.28
C CYS A 56 -5.51 19.66 21.04
N THR A 57 -5.52 19.16 22.27
CA THR A 57 -4.35 19.18 23.18
C THR A 57 -3.78 17.80 23.52
N ILE A 58 -4.54 16.73 23.23
CA ILE A 58 -4.15 15.33 23.49
C ILE A 58 -4.39 14.51 22.23
N PHE A 59 -3.42 13.69 21.87
CA PHE A 59 -3.46 12.84 20.67
C PHE A 59 -3.03 11.41 21.00
N SER A 60 -3.60 10.45 20.28
CA SER A 60 -3.11 9.08 20.20
C SER A 60 -2.99 8.67 18.73
N ALA A 61 -1.99 7.86 18.41
CA ALA A 61 -1.78 7.32 17.08
C ALA A 61 -1.84 5.80 17.16
N LEU A 62 -2.64 5.21 16.27
CA LEU A 62 -2.77 3.77 16.13
C LEU A 62 -2.36 3.40 14.71
N ASP A 63 -1.51 2.39 14.58
CA ASP A 63 -1.04 1.88 13.29
C ASP A 63 -1.58 0.46 13.08
N MET A 64 -2.22 0.23 11.94
CA MET A 64 -2.73 -1.08 11.56
C MET A 64 -1.64 -1.81 10.77
N VAL A 65 -1.13 -2.91 11.33
CA VAL A 65 0.07 -3.59 10.78
C VAL A 65 -0.20 -4.25 9.42
N ASP A 66 -1.41 -4.74 9.19
CA ASP A 66 -1.80 -5.45 7.97
C ASP A 66 -3.17 -4.94 7.45
N ALA A 67 -3.17 -3.75 6.83
CA ALA A 67 -4.33 -3.14 6.18
C ALA A 67 -4.50 -3.56 4.71
#